data_AF-U2IWU9-F1
#
_entry.id   AF-U2IWU9-F1
#
_cell.length_a   1.000
_cell.length_b   1.000
_cell.length_c   1.000
_cell.angle_alpha   90.00
_cell.angle_beta   90.00
_cell.angle_gamma   90.00
#
_symmetry.space_group_name_H-M   'P 1'
#
loop_
_entity.id
_entity.type
_entity.pdbx_description
1 polymer ?
#
loop_
_entity_poly.entity_id
_entity_poly.type
_entity_poly.pdbx_seq_one_letter_code
_entity_poly.pdbx_strand_id
1 'polypeptide(L)'
;MPQFDLDKIVQYLAPYRDRLHEQYNWNADLSKLIDMQILSAEDRNRLDAHSRYDKEVQLKALVRTAIWKAQSDDPGLFDQLSLWIIKDWGGIKTAKEDATKVLIADFLRERNAGFDRIASVSKVAAYMYPEEYIIYDSRVAYSLNWILLSQDAGDRFFPIPDGRNSKMMAFNMDTLIRLRYVDRYHPESLEKLTEKKNYISRLDRSLYIDRDSAYKEINSLMKEISVRLWHDDAEKAKHLFYTEMLLFSIADREVFMDITLHFSRIGATLYGMPRPRTESSLPASVKGRSIFSRIVPTVCNLEPMLHNLREQDWNWSMLRD
;
A
#
# COMPACT_ATOMS: atom_id res chain seq x y z
N MET A 1 -14.25 -13.49 -9.75
CA MET A 1 -13.00 -12.86 -9.28
C MET A 1 -13.16 -11.35 -9.44
N PRO A 2 -12.54 -10.51 -8.58
CA PRO A 2 -12.58 -9.06 -8.76
C PRO A 2 -12.05 -8.70 -10.15
N GLN A 3 -12.65 -7.72 -10.83
CA GLN A 3 -12.19 -7.28 -12.14
C GLN A 3 -11.39 -5.98 -11.97
N PHE A 4 -10.09 -6.05 -12.27
CA PHE A 4 -9.21 -4.89 -12.22
C PHE A 4 -8.83 -4.46 -13.64
N ASP A 5 -8.80 -3.15 -13.87
CA ASP A 5 -8.33 -2.56 -15.12
C ASP A 5 -6.80 -2.42 -15.06
N LEU A 6 -6.11 -3.45 -15.55
CA LEU A 6 -4.64 -3.50 -15.57
C LEU A 6 -4.01 -2.35 -16.34
N ASP A 7 -4.64 -1.88 -17.42
CA ASP A 7 -4.09 -0.83 -18.27
C ASP A 7 -4.00 0.49 -17.51
N LYS A 8 -5.06 0.83 -16.77
CA LYS A 8 -5.07 2.02 -15.91
C LYS A 8 -4.04 1.93 -14.79
N ILE A 9 -3.90 0.76 -14.15
CA ILE A 9 -2.93 0.55 -13.08
C ILE A 9 -1.50 0.73 -13.62
N VAL A 10 -1.18 0.07 -14.74
CA VAL A 10 0.14 0.14 -15.37
C VAL A 10 0.43 1.56 -15.87
N GLN A 11 -0.54 2.24 -16.48
CA GLN A 11 -0.41 3.62 -16.93
C GLN A 11 -0.12 4.57 -15.76
N TYR A 12 -0.74 4.35 -14.60
CA TYR A 12 -0.45 5.13 -13.41
C TYR A 12 0.99 4.93 -12.94
N LEU A 13 1.47 3.68 -12.93
CA LEU A 13 2.78 3.28 -12.42
C LEU A 13 3.95 3.59 -13.36
N ALA A 14 3.72 3.62 -14.68
CA ALA A 14 4.75 3.77 -15.69
C ALA A 14 5.70 4.96 -15.47
N PRO A 15 5.25 6.18 -15.09
CA PRO A 15 6.16 7.32 -14.86
C PRO A 15 7.11 7.14 -13.66
N TYR A 16 6.79 6.24 -12.74
CA TYR A 16 7.59 5.97 -11.55
C TYR A 16 8.54 4.80 -11.74
N ARG A 17 8.20 3.88 -12.66
CA ARG A 17 8.96 2.69 -13.01
C ARG A 17 10.44 2.99 -13.26
N ASP A 18 10.73 3.93 -14.15
CA ASP A 18 12.11 4.26 -14.56
C ASP A 18 12.91 4.93 -13.44
N ARG A 19 12.22 5.51 -12.47
CA ARG A 19 12.79 6.24 -11.35
C ARG A 19 12.85 5.42 -10.07
N LEU A 20 12.49 4.12 -10.12
CA LEU A 20 12.47 3.25 -8.96
C LEU A 20 13.81 3.28 -8.20
N HIS A 21 14.92 3.26 -8.94
CA HIS A 21 16.27 3.29 -8.38
C HIS A 21 16.57 4.57 -7.58
N GLU A 22 15.97 5.71 -7.93
CA GLU A 22 16.11 6.99 -7.23
C GLU A 22 15.18 7.09 -6.01
N GLN A 23 14.02 6.43 -6.09
CA GLN A 23 12.91 6.59 -5.14
C GLN A 23 13.00 5.60 -3.99
N TYR A 24 13.52 4.40 -4.24
CA TYR A 24 13.60 3.37 -3.23
C TYR A 24 14.69 3.68 -2.20
N ASN A 25 14.27 3.86 -0.95
CA ASN A 25 15.14 4.39 0.10
C ASN A 25 15.21 3.54 1.37
N TRP A 26 14.69 2.30 1.33
CA TRP A 26 14.80 1.38 2.46
C TRP A 26 16.27 1.04 2.74
N ASN A 27 16.64 0.92 4.01
CA ASN A 27 17.99 0.58 4.41
C ASN A 27 17.96 -0.24 5.69
N ALA A 28 18.17 -1.54 5.57
CA ALA A 28 18.21 -2.47 6.70
C ALA A 28 19.59 -2.51 7.37
N ASP A 29 19.59 -2.82 8.67
CA ASP A 29 20.82 -3.11 9.41
C ASP A 29 21.30 -4.53 9.09
N LEU A 30 22.51 -4.62 8.54
CA LEU A 30 23.13 -5.87 8.11
C LEU A 30 23.98 -6.52 9.21
N SER A 31 24.15 -5.89 10.38
CA SER A 31 25.09 -6.36 11.40
C SER A 31 24.81 -7.79 11.85
N LYS A 32 23.54 -8.14 12.06
CA LYS A 32 23.13 -9.50 12.42
C LYS A 32 23.39 -10.55 11.34
N LEU A 33 23.41 -10.16 10.06
CA LEU A 33 23.78 -11.09 9.00
C LEU A 33 25.26 -11.47 9.05
N ILE A 34 26.11 -10.59 9.58
CA ILE A 34 27.53 -10.90 9.84
C ILE A 34 27.64 -11.85 11.03
N ASP A 35 26.89 -11.58 12.11
CA ASP A 35 26.88 -12.44 13.30
C ASP A 35 26.45 -13.87 12.97
N MET A 36 25.45 -14.00 12.08
CA MET A 36 24.99 -15.29 11.55
C MET A 36 25.88 -15.90 10.46
N GLN A 37 27.01 -15.26 10.13
CA GLN A 37 27.95 -15.67 9.08
C GLN A 37 27.30 -15.81 7.68
N ILE A 38 26.22 -15.08 7.44
CA ILE A 38 25.57 -14.99 6.13
C ILE A 38 26.30 -14.01 5.21
N LEU A 39 26.86 -12.95 5.79
CA LEU A 39 27.68 -11.97 5.09
C LEU A 39 29.05 -11.87 5.76
N SER A 40 30.10 -11.72 4.94
CA SER A 40 31.40 -11.27 5.45
C SER A 40 31.42 -9.75 5.64
N ALA A 41 32.43 -9.24 6.35
CA ALA A 41 32.67 -7.79 6.43
C ALA A 41 32.96 -7.18 5.04
N GLU A 42 33.58 -7.93 4.15
CA GLU A 42 33.83 -7.52 2.76
C GLU A 42 32.52 -7.43 1.96
N ASP A 43 31.62 -8.40 2.12
CA ASP A 43 30.29 -8.35 1.49
C ASP A 43 29.50 -7.12 1.94
N ARG A 44 29.55 -6.82 3.24
CA ARG A 44 28.91 -5.61 3.78
C ARG A 44 29.48 -4.35 3.13
N ASN A 45 30.81 -4.21 3.07
CA ASN A 45 31.44 -3.04 2.47
C ASN A 45 31.06 -2.88 1.00
N ARG A 46 31.01 -4.00 0.25
CA ARG A 46 30.55 -4.02 -1.14
C ARG A 46 29.08 -3.57 -1.26
N LEU A 47 28.19 -4.10 -0.42
CA LEU A 47 26.77 -3.73 -0.41
C LEU A 47 26.55 -2.27 -0.02
N ASP A 48 27.30 -1.76 0.96
CA ASP A 48 27.20 -0.37 1.44
C ASP A 48 27.74 0.65 0.42
N ALA A 49 28.55 0.22 -0.56
CA ALA A 49 29.02 1.07 -1.66
C ALA A 49 27.95 1.28 -2.76
N HIS A 50 26.89 0.48 -2.77
CA HIS A 50 25.82 0.57 -3.76
C HIS A 50 24.71 1.57 -3.37
N SER A 51 23.89 1.96 -4.36
CA SER A 51 22.65 2.68 -4.07
C SER A 51 21.74 1.84 -3.18
N ARG A 52 20.80 2.47 -2.45
CA ARG A 52 19.86 1.73 -1.57
C ARG A 52 19.03 0.71 -2.35
N TYR A 53 18.65 1.05 -3.57
CA TYR A 53 17.96 0.16 -4.49
C TYR A 53 18.83 -1.05 -4.86
N ASP A 54 20.03 -0.83 -5.37
CA ASP A 54 20.92 -1.91 -5.82
C ASP A 54 21.35 -2.81 -4.64
N LYS A 55 21.60 -2.19 -3.48
CA LYS A 55 21.87 -2.88 -2.22
C LYS A 55 20.72 -3.82 -1.85
N GLU A 56 19.47 -3.36 -1.93
CA GLU A 56 18.30 -4.20 -1.62
C GLU A 56 18.15 -5.35 -2.61
N VAL A 57 18.31 -5.12 -3.91
CA VAL A 57 18.23 -6.17 -4.94
C VAL A 57 19.27 -7.27 -4.68
N GLN A 58 20.52 -6.89 -4.42
CA GLN A 58 21.59 -7.84 -4.10
C GLN A 58 21.33 -8.57 -2.77
N LEU A 59 20.87 -7.84 -1.75
CA LEU A 59 20.54 -8.39 -0.44
C LEU A 59 19.43 -9.43 -0.53
N LYS A 60 18.39 -9.20 -1.33
CA LYS A 60 17.32 -10.18 -1.56
C LYS A 60 17.87 -11.49 -2.14
N ALA A 61 18.78 -11.43 -3.11
CA ALA A 61 19.40 -12.63 -3.69
C ALA A 61 20.26 -13.42 -2.67
N LEU A 62 21.08 -12.71 -1.90
CA LEU A 62 21.95 -13.32 -0.87
C LEU A 62 21.13 -13.97 0.24
N VAL A 63 20.17 -13.24 0.81
CA VAL A 63 19.31 -13.74 1.89
C VAL A 63 18.39 -14.86 1.40
N ARG A 64 17.86 -14.77 0.16
CA ARG A 64 17.09 -15.86 -0.47
C ARG A 64 17.89 -17.16 -0.49
N THR A 65 19.15 -17.08 -0.94
CA THR A 65 20.03 -18.25 -0.99
C THR A 65 20.27 -18.84 0.40
N ALA A 66 20.56 -17.99 1.39
CA ALA A 66 20.78 -18.40 2.76
C ALA A 66 19.56 -19.03 3.41
N ILE A 67 18.37 -18.42 3.28
CA ILE A 67 17.16 -18.92 3.94
C ILE A 67 16.67 -20.24 3.32
N TRP A 68 16.84 -20.42 2.00
CA TRP A 68 16.53 -21.69 1.34
C TRP A 68 17.41 -22.83 1.84
N LYS A 69 18.72 -22.58 1.96
CA LYS A 69 19.66 -23.55 2.50
C LYS A 69 19.31 -23.88 3.96
N ALA A 70 19.12 -22.85 4.78
CA ALA A 70 18.79 -23.00 6.19
C ALA A 70 17.49 -23.79 6.42
N GLN A 71 16.47 -23.60 5.57
CA GLN A 71 15.20 -24.32 5.71
C GLN A 71 15.39 -25.85 5.75
N SER A 72 16.35 -26.39 5.00
CA SER A 72 16.60 -27.83 4.93
C SER A 72 17.71 -28.28 5.88
N ASP A 73 18.78 -27.47 6.00
CA ASP A 73 20.03 -27.90 6.63
C ASP A 73 20.12 -27.46 8.11
N ASP A 74 19.50 -26.34 8.48
CA ASP A 74 19.63 -25.74 9.80
C ASP A 74 18.36 -24.98 10.21
N PRO A 75 17.39 -25.67 10.84
CA PRO A 75 16.15 -25.04 11.30
C PRO A 75 16.38 -23.88 12.28
N GLY A 76 17.46 -23.92 13.07
CA GLY A 76 17.81 -22.86 14.00
C GLY A 76 18.25 -21.59 13.30
N LEU A 77 19.05 -21.71 12.23
CA LEU A 77 19.41 -20.59 11.36
C LEU A 77 18.21 -20.10 10.54
N PHE A 78 17.34 -20.99 10.08
CA PHE A 78 16.11 -20.61 9.38
C PHE A 78 15.22 -19.70 10.24
N ASP A 79 15.04 -20.06 11.51
CA ASP A 79 14.31 -19.25 12.48
C ASP A 79 14.97 -17.88 12.69
N GLN A 80 16.29 -17.84 12.83
CA GLN A 80 17.03 -16.60 13.03
C GLN A 80 16.93 -15.67 11.81
N LEU A 81 17.09 -16.21 10.59
CA LEU A 81 16.93 -15.45 9.35
C LEU A 81 15.50 -14.95 9.17
N SER A 82 14.51 -15.77 9.47
CA SER A 82 13.10 -15.38 9.41
C SER A 82 12.80 -14.23 10.38
N LEU A 83 13.32 -14.29 11.60
CA LEU A 83 13.18 -13.22 12.58
C LEU A 83 13.92 -11.95 12.16
N TRP A 84 15.11 -12.08 11.57
CA TRP A 84 15.85 -10.94 11.02
C TRP A 84 15.07 -10.26 9.89
N ILE A 85 14.52 -11.03 8.94
CA ILE A 85 13.68 -10.51 7.85
C ILE A 85 12.50 -9.70 8.42
N ILE A 86 11.87 -10.17 9.49
CA ILE A 86 10.66 -9.54 10.04
C ILE A 86 11.00 -8.32 10.92
N LYS A 87 11.94 -8.48 11.85
CA LYS A 87 12.21 -7.49 12.91
C LYS A 87 13.21 -6.44 12.46
N ASP A 88 14.31 -6.88 11.88
CA ASP A 88 15.48 -6.04 11.59
C ASP A 88 15.39 -5.44 10.19
N TRP A 89 15.20 -6.29 9.17
CA TRP A 89 14.94 -5.80 7.81
C TRP A 89 13.55 -5.19 7.70
N GLY A 90 12.51 -5.84 8.25
CA GLY A 90 11.11 -5.44 8.10
C GLY A 90 10.61 -4.40 9.11
N GLY A 91 11.41 -4.07 10.12
CA GLY A 91 11.09 -3.04 11.11
C GLY A 91 10.01 -3.41 12.15
N ILE A 92 9.53 -4.66 12.19
CA ILE A 92 8.49 -5.11 13.14
C ILE A 92 9.13 -5.54 14.46
N LYS A 93 9.73 -4.60 15.19
CA LYS A 93 10.54 -4.87 16.40
C LYS A 93 9.80 -5.60 17.52
N THR A 94 8.48 -5.44 17.60
CA THR A 94 7.62 -5.99 18.65
C THR A 94 6.98 -7.34 18.27
N ALA A 95 7.44 -7.99 17.19
CA ALA A 95 6.94 -9.32 16.81
C ALA A 95 7.24 -10.35 17.91
N LYS A 96 6.20 -11.08 18.36
CA LYS A 96 6.34 -12.18 19.32
C LYS A 96 6.96 -13.38 18.59
N GLU A 97 8.16 -13.79 19.01
CA GLU A 97 9.00 -14.73 18.27
C GLU A 97 8.33 -16.10 18.09
N ASP A 98 7.92 -16.76 19.19
CA ASP A 98 7.34 -18.11 19.14
C ASP A 98 6.09 -18.19 18.25
N ALA A 99 5.15 -17.27 18.45
CA ALA A 99 3.95 -17.19 17.65
C ALA A 99 4.23 -16.87 16.17
N THR A 100 5.32 -16.16 15.87
CA THR A 100 5.70 -15.83 14.49
C THR A 100 6.31 -17.03 13.79
N LYS A 101 7.13 -17.83 14.48
CA LYS A 101 7.71 -19.06 13.95
C LYS A 101 6.64 -20.07 13.55
N VAL A 102 5.64 -20.29 14.41
CA VAL A 102 4.51 -21.19 14.13
C VAL A 102 3.77 -20.77 12.85
N LEU A 103 3.45 -19.48 12.72
CA LEU A 103 2.74 -18.96 11.55
C LEU A 103 3.54 -19.11 10.24
N ILE A 104 4.85 -18.95 10.29
CA ILE A 104 5.72 -19.17 9.12
C ILE A 104 5.72 -20.65 8.75
N ALA A 105 5.86 -21.54 9.74
CA ALA A 105 5.85 -22.98 9.50
C ALA A 105 4.52 -23.45 8.89
N ASP A 106 3.39 -22.95 9.39
CA ASP A 106 2.06 -23.27 8.85
C ASP A 106 1.89 -22.71 7.43
N PHE A 107 2.33 -21.47 7.17
CA PHE A 107 2.34 -20.92 5.81
C PHE A 107 3.17 -21.75 4.84
N LEU A 108 4.36 -22.20 5.23
CA LEU A 108 5.22 -23.01 4.36
C LEU A 108 4.58 -24.37 4.03
N ARG A 109 3.77 -24.92 4.93
CA ARG A 109 3.04 -26.18 4.74
C ARG A 109 1.81 -26.00 3.85
N GLU A 110 1.01 -24.97 4.11
CA GLU A 110 -0.31 -24.80 3.51
C GLU A 110 -0.33 -23.86 2.31
N ARG A 111 0.73 -23.06 2.11
CA ARG A 111 0.80 -21.96 1.13
C ARG A 111 -0.35 -20.97 1.25
N ASN A 112 -0.92 -20.88 2.43
CA ASN A 112 -2.00 -19.97 2.78
C ASN A 112 -1.60 -19.18 4.03
N ALA A 113 -1.89 -17.88 4.03
CA ALA A 113 -1.65 -17.03 5.17
C ALA A 113 -2.93 -16.28 5.49
N GLY A 114 -3.41 -16.42 6.72
CA GLY A 114 -4.46 -15.56 7.24
C GLY A 114 -4.00 -14.10 7.26
N PHE A 115 -4.96 -13.18 7.28
CA PHE A 115 -4.64 -11.75 7.28
C PHE A 115 -3.98 -11.29 8.59
N ASP A 116 -4.25 -11.98 9.69
CA ASP A 116 -3.61 -11.70 10.97
C ASP A 116 -2.11 -11.97 10.89
N ARG A 117 -1.32 -10.91 11.11
CA ARG A 117 0.15 -10.91 10.96
C ARG A 117 0.64 -11.21 9.54
N ILE A 118 -0.19 -10.95 8.53
CA ILE A 118 0.22 -11.09 7.12
C ILE A 118 1.47 -10.29 6.79
N ALA A 119 1.65 -9.12 7.40
CA ALA A 119 2.83 -8.28 7.21
C ALA A 119 4.14 -8.96 7.66
N SER A 120 4.09 -9.95 8.56
CA SER A 120 5.25 -10.74 8.95
C SER A 120 5.46 -11.94 8.02
N VAL A 121 4.40 -12.73 7.81
CA VAL A 121 4.46 -13.95 6.99
C VAL A 121 4.83 -13.65 5.55
N SER A 122 4.24 -12.59 4.97
CA SER A 122 4.52 -12.19 3.58
C SER A 122 5.97 -11.75 3.35
N LYS A 123 6.68 -11.24 4.37
CA LYS A 123 8.10 -10.90 4.25
C LYS A 123 8.94 -12.15 3.99
N VAL A 124 8.77 -13.18 4.82
CA VAL A 124 9.50 -14.44 4.64
C VAL A 124 9.11 -15.11 3.32
N ALA A 125 7.81 -15.12 3.01
CA ALA A 125 7.30 -15.65 1.75
C ALA A 125 7.93 -15.01 0.51
N ALA A 126 8.01 -13.67 0.46
CA ALA A 126 8.58 -12.93 -0.66
C ALA A 126 10.09 -13.13 -0.82
N TYR A 127 10.84 -13.28 0.29
CA TYR A 127 12.27 -13.63 0.22
C TYR A 127 12.49 -15.03 -0.34
N MET A 128 11.66 -15.99 0.04
CA MET A 128 11.82 -17.38 -0.42
C MET A 128 11.29 -17.59 -1.85
N TYR A 129 10.13 -17.02 -2.18
CA TYR A 129 9.46 -17.20 -3.47
C TYR A 129 9.11 -15.84 -4.10
N PRO A 130 10.13 -15.05 -4.53
CA PRO A 130 9.93 -13.70 -5.06
C PRO A 130 9.13 -13.64 -6.37
N GLU A 131 8.92 -14.78 -7.02
CA GLU A 131 8.14 -14.92 -8.26
C GLU A 131 6.65 -15.19 -7.96
N GLU A 132 6.33 -15.51 -6.70
CA GLU A 132 5.00 -15.94 -6.29
C GLU A 132 4.36 -14.99 -5.29
N TYR A 133 5.16 -14.40 -4.42
CA TYR A 133 4.71 -13.66 -3.27
C TYR A 133 5.36 -12.28 -3.18
N ILE A 134 4.55 -11.27 -2.88
CA ILE A 134 4.97 -9.94 -2.47
C ILE A 134 4.89 -9.78 -0.96
N ILE A 135 5.56 -8.77 -0.43
CA ILE A 135 5.41 -8.30 0.94
C ILE A 135 4.12 -7.48 1.01
N TYR A 136 3.12 -8.01 1.73
CA TYR A 136 1.87 -7.33 1.99
C TYR A 136 2.07 -6.30 3.12
N ASP A 137 2.76 -5.21 2.80
CA ASP A 137 2.96 -4.06 3.68
C ASP A 137 1.80 -3.05 3.56
N SER A 138 1.57 -2.30 4.64
CA SER A 138 0.57 -1.22 4.66
C SER A 138 0.76 -0.22 3.52
N ARG A 139 2.01 0.13 3.16
CA ARG A 139 2.31 1.06 2.07
C ARG A 139 1.96 0.50 0.69
N VAL A 140 2.24 -0.77 0.47
CA VAL A 140 1.95 -1.46 -0.80
C VAL A 140 0.45 -1.50 -1.03
N ALA A 141 -0.31 -1.94 -0.02
CA ALA A 141 -1.78 -2.00 -0.09
C ALA A 141 -2.41 -0.60 -0.22
N TYR A 142 -1.88 0.38 0.50
CA TYR A 142 -2.34 1.77 0.44
C TYR A 142 -2.15 2.38 -0.96
N SER A 143 -0.96 2.25 -1.54
CA SER A 143 -0.68 2.73 -2.89
C SER A 143 -1.58 2.06 -3.92
N LEU A 144 -1.72 0.73 -3.85
CA LEU A 144 -2.57 -0.01 -4.78
C LEU A 144 -4.03 0.43 -4.68
N ASN A 145 -4.58 0.53 -3.47
CA ASN A 145 -5.94 1.01 -3.27
C ASN A 145 -6.15 2.44 -3.77
N TRP A 146 -5.18 3.33 -3.59
CA TRP A 146 -5.25 4.67 -4.17
C TRP A 146 -5.33 4.63 -5.70
N ILE A 147 -4.53 3.77 -6.35
CA ILE A 147 -4.57 3.62 -7.81
C ILE A 147 -5.94 3.10 -8.26
N LEU A 148 -6.45 2.06 -7.60
CA LEU A 148 -7.78 1.51 -7.88
C LEU A 148 -8.85 2.60 -7.76
N LEU A 149 -8.79 3.39 -6.70
CA LEU A 149 -9.77 4.44 -6.38
C LEU A 149 -9.69 5.63 -7.35
N SER A 150 -8.49 6.18 -7.53
CA SER A 150 -8.26 7.42 -8.27
C SER A 150 -8.36 7.25 -9.78
N GLN A 151 -8.04 6.05 -10.29
CA GLN A 151 -8.09 5.75 -11.72
C GLN A 151 -9.40 5.07 -12.12
N ASP A 152 -10.28 4.74 -11.17
CA ASP A 152 -11.48 3.93 -11.44
C ASP A 152 -11.07 2.59 -12.09
N ALA A 153 -10.05 1.95 -11.50
CA ALA A 153 -9.41 0.74 -12.03
C ALA A 153 -9.87 -0.54 -11.29
N GLY A 154 -10.86 -0.43 -10.42
CA GLY A 154 -11.52 -1.54 -9.74
C GLY A 154 -12.64 -1.06 -8.84
N ASP A 155 -13.56 -1.96 -8.52
CA ASP A 155 -14.71 -1.72 -7.64
C ASP A 155 -14.57 -2.37 -6.25
N ARG A 156 -13.47 -3.13 -6.05
CA ARG A 156 -13.10 -3.76 -4.79
C ARG A 156 -11.69 -3.38 -4.36
N PHE A 157 -11.50 -3.25 -3.05
CA PHE A 157 -10.27 -2.76 -2.44
C PHE A 157 -9.65 -3.79 -1.50
N PHE A 158 -8.33 -3.72 -1.36
CA PHE A 158 -7.59 -4.62 -0.49
C PHE A 158 -7.64 -4.15 0.96
N PRO A 159 -7.86 -5.03 1.95
CA PRO A 159 -7.69 -4.66 3.35
C PRO A 159 -6.24 -4.21 3.59
N ILE A 160 -6.05 -3.10 4.31
CA ILE A 160 -4.72 -2.56 4.60
C ILE A 160 -4.29 -3.07 5.99
N PRO A 161 -3.13 -3.75 6.12
CA PRO A 161 -2.63 -4.17 7.42
C PRO A 161 -2.18 -2.94 8.24
N ASP A 162 -2.10 -3.10 9.56
CA ASP A 162 -1.75 -2.00 10.47
C ASP A 162 -0.44 -1.31 10.05
N GLY A 163 -0.54 0.01 9.83
CA GLY A 163 0.57 0.88 9.47
C GLY A 163 0.73 2.03 10.46
N ARG A 164 1.92 2.62 10.53
CA ARG A 164 2.24 3.77 11.42
C ARG A 164 2.70 5.01 10.66
N ASN A 165 2.55 5.01 9.34
CA ASN A 165 2.98 6.15 8.53
C ASN A 165 1.99 7.32 8.73
N SER A 166 2.46 8.42 9.31
CA SER A 166 1.63 9.57 9.68
C SER A 166 0.93 10.22 8.49
N LYS A 167 1.56 10.25 7.31
CA LYS A 167 0.97 10.81 6.09
C LYS A 167 -0.21 9.96 5.60
N MET A 168 -0.06 8.64 5.63
CA MET A 168 -1.13 7.70 5.28
C MET A 168 -2.27 7.73 6.32
N MET A 169 -1.96 7.98 7.59
CA MET A 169 -2.98 8.18 8.63
C MET A 169 -3.76 9.48 8.44
N ALA A 170 -3.09 10.56 8.01
CA ALA A 170 -3.74 11.84 7.74
C ALA A 170 -4.79 11.74 6.61
N PHE A 171 -4.52 10.90 5.61
CA PHE A 171 -5.46 10.56 4.54
C PHE A 171 -5.80 9.07 4.57
N ASN A 172 -6.58 8.66 5.57
CA ASN A 172 -6.98 7.27 5.73
C ASN A 172 -7.73 6.75 4.48
N MET A 173 -7.20 5.68 3.88
CA MET A 173 -7.71 5.14 2.62
C MET A 173 -9.13 4.61 2.73
N ASP A 174 -9.49 3.97 3.84
CA ASP A 174 -10.85 3.44 4.02
C ASP A 174 -11.87 4.57 4.04
N THR A 175 -11.54 5.70 4.67
CA THR A 175 -12.35 6.92 4.62
C THR A 175 -12.48 7.46 3.21
N LEU A 176 -11.39 7.53 2.44
CA LEU A 176 -11.43 8.01 1.05
C LEU A 176 -12.31 7.12 0.15
N ILE A 177 -12.19 5.80 0.28
CA ILE A 177 -13.04 4.82 -0.41
C ILE A 177 -14.51 5.03 -0.01
N ARG A 178 -14.80 5.12 1.29
CA ARG A 178 -16.17 5.33 1.79
C ARG A 178 -16.80 6.63 1.27
N LEU A 179 -16.02 7.71 1.21
CA LEU A 179 -16.48 8.99 0.64
C LEU A 179 -16.77 8.89 -0.86
N ARG A 180 -15.95 8.14 -1.62
CA ARG A 180 -16.22 7.87 -3.05
C ARG A 180 -17.53 7.12 -3.26
N TYR A 181 -17.86 6.21 -2.35
CA TYR A 181 -19.07 5.38 -2.39
C TYR A 181 -20.12 5.83 -1.36
N VAL A 182 -20.18 7.13 -1.03
CA VAL A 182 -20.98 7.68 0.07
C VAL A 182 -22.46 7.30 -0.04
N ASP A 183 -22.99 7.18 -1.26
CA ASP A 183 -24.39 6.78 -1.51
C ASP A 183 -24.72 5.41 -0.91
N ARG A 184 -23.73 4.50 -0.83
CA ARG A 184 -23.91 3.17 -0.20
C ARG A 184 -24.02 3.24 1.32
N TYR A 185 -23.51 4.32 1.93
CA TYR A 185 -23.51 4.53 3.37
C TYR A 185 -24.68 5.41 3.84
N HIS A 186 -25.37 6.07 2.90
CA HIS A 186 -26.55 6.88 3.20
C HIS A 186 -27.66 5.99 3.81
N PRO A 187 -28.09 6.24 5.06
CA PRO A 187 -29.12 5.43 5.69
C PRO A 187 -30.49 5.76 5.08
N GLU A 188 -31.27 4.73 4.73
CA GLU A 188 -32.65 4.92 4.25
C GLU A 188 -33.58 5.50 5.34
N SER A 189 -33.27 5.28 6.62
CA SER A 189 -34.00 5.85 7.76
C SER A 189 -33.13 5.86 9.03
N LEU A 190 -33.53 6.66 10.03
CA LEU A 190 -32.84 6.73 11.33
C LEU A 190 -32.98 5.42 12.13
N GLU A 191 -34.09 4.70 12.01
CA GLU A 191 -34.30 3.42 12.69
C GLU A 191 -33.31 2.36 12.18
N LYS A 192 -33.09 2.30 10.85
CA LYS A 192 -32.12 1.35 10.27
C LYS A 192 -30.68 1.61 10.72
N LEU A 193 -30.35 2.85 11.08
CA LEU A 193 -29.02 3.23 11.59
C LEU A 193 -28.80 2.72 13.02
N THR A 194 -29.85 2.71 13.86
CA THR A 194 -29.76 2.36 15.29
C THR A 194 -29.99 0.86 15.55
N GLU A 195 -30.78 0.18 14.72
CA GLU A 195 -31.09 -1.25 14.88
C GLU A 195 -29.91 -2.19 14.55
N LYS A 196 -29.03 -1.78 13.64
CA LYS A 196 -28.03 -2.67 13.05
C LYS A 196 -26.66 -2.46 13.69
N LYS A 197 -26.36 -3.27 14.71
CA LYS A 197 -24.96 -3.53 15.11
C LYS A 197 -24.17 -3.87 13.84
N ASN A 198 -22.96 -3.33 13.68
CA ASN A 198 -22.10 -3.59 12.53
C ASN A 198 -22.59 -3.03 11.18
N TYR A 199 -23.34 -1.92 11.16
CA TYR A 199 -23.84 -1.26 9.93
C TYR A 199 -22.73 -1.03 8.89
N ILE A 200 -21.64 -0.37 9.29
CA ILE A 200 -20.51 -0.05 8.40
C ILE A 200 -19.83 -1.31 7.88
N SER A 201 -19.48 -2.26 8.75
CA SER A 201 -18.75 -3.45 8.33
C SER A 201 -19.56 -4.37 7.42
N ARG A 202 -20.90 -4.34 7.50
CA ARG A 202 -21.76 -5.03 6.53
C ARG A 202 -21.66 -4.43 5.13
N LEU A 203 -21.66 -3.09 5.03
CA LEU A 203 -21.55 -2.39 3.75
C LEU A 203 -20.16 -2.59 3.14
N ASP A 204 -19.12 -2.53 3.98
CA ASP A 204 -17.73 -2.77 3.59
C ASP A 204 -17.52 -4.15 2.94
N ARG A 205 -18.26 -5.20 3.33
CA ARG A 205 -18.12 -6.54 2.70
C ARG A 205 -18.29 -6.54 1.17
N SER A 206 -19.06 -5.60 0.63
CA SER A 206 -19.25 -5.46 -0.81
C SER A 206 -18.12 -4.70 -1.51
N LEU A 207 -17.37 -3.88 -0.77
CA LEU A 207 -16.33 -2.99 -1.26
C LEU A 207 -14.92 -3.55 -1.04
N TYR A 208 -14.72 -4.41 -0.05
CA TYR A 208 -13.41 -4.96 0.27
C TYR A 208 -13.29 -6.42 -0.14
N ILE A 209 -12.09 -6.81 -0.52
CA ILE A 209 -11.69 -8.19 -0.71
C ILE A 209 -11.64 -8.85 0.66
N ASP A 210 -12.11 -10.10 0.72
CA ASP A 210 -12.16 -10.83 1.98
C ASP A 210 -10.75 -11.06 2.51
N ARG A 211 -10.57 -10.87 3.83
CA ARG A 211 -9.27 -10.91 4.50
C ARG A 211 -8.55 -12.25 4.28
N ASP A 212 -9.26 -13.37 4.27
CA ASP A 212 -8.67 -14.70 4.12
C ASP A 212 -8.21 -14.97 2.68
N SER A 213 -8.80 -14.27 1.71
CA SER A 213 -8.42 -14.35 0.28
C SER A 213 -7.47 -13.24 -0.17
N ALA A 214 -7.36 -12.15 0.59
CA ALA A 214 -6.72 -10.91 0.14
C ALA A 214 -5.27 -11.10 -0.30
N TYR A 215 -4.50 -11.93 0.42
CA TYR A 215 -3.11 -12.17 0.05
C TYR A 215 -2.97 -12.95 -1.26
N LYS A 216 -3.85 -13.94 -1.50
CA LYS A 216 -3.86 -14.67 -2.77
C LYS A 216 -4.21 -13.74 -3.92
N GLU A 217 -5.27 -12.94 -3.76
CA GLU A 217 -5.75 -12.00 -4.77
C GLU A 217 -4.70 -10.92 -5.10
N ILE A 218 -4.04 -10.34 -4.09
CA ILE A 218 -3.02 -9.31 -4.34
C ILE A 218 -1.81 -9.89 -5.06
N ASN A 219 -1.37 -11.10 -4.73
CA ASN A 219 -0.26 -11.75 -5.42
C ASN A 219 -0.61 -12.05 -6.89
N SER A 220 -1.85 -12.49 -7.17
CA SER A 220 -2.31 -12.71 -8.55
C SER A 220 -2.27 -11.40 -9.34
N LEU A 221 -2.88 -10.35 -8.81
CA LEU A 221 -2.90 -9.03 -9.44
C LEU A 221 -1.47 -8.48 -9.64
N MET A 222 -0.60 -8.63 -8.66
CA MET A 222 0.79 -8.18 -8.74
C MET A 222 1.60 -8.92 -9.80
N LYS A 223 1.34 -10.22 -10.05
CA LYS A 223 1.94 -10.95 -11.17
C LYS A 223 1.53 -10.34 -12.50
N GLU A 224 0.24 -10.08 -12.69
CA GLU A 224 -0.29 -9.49 -13.92
C GLU A 224 0.23 -8.07 -14.15
N ILE A 225 0.28 -7.24 -13.10
CA ILE A 225 0.89 -5.91 -13.16
C ILE A 225 2.37 -6.02 -13.52
N SER A 226 3.12 -6.93 -12.89
CA SER A 226 4.57 -7.03 -13.10
C SER A 226 4.92 -7.41 -14.53
N VAL A 227 4.21 -8.40 -15.09
CA VAL A 227 4.41 -8.82 -16.49
C VAL A 227 4.16 -7.67 -17.47
N ARG A 228 3.11 -6.87 -17.24
CA ARG A 228 2.73 -5.79 -18.17
C ARG A 228 3.57 -4.53 -17.96
N LEU A 229 3.86 -4.18 -16.71
CA LEU A 229 4.67 -3.01 -16.36
C LEU A 229 6.12 -3.17 -16.82
N TRP A 230 6.70 -4.37 -16.70
CA TRP A 230 8.10 -4.67 -17.01
C TRP A 230 8.26 -5.54 -18.27
N HIS A 231 7.37 -5.39 -19.25
CA HIS A 231 7.33 -6.24 -20.46
C HIS A 231 8.64 -6.31 -21.27
N ASP A 232 9.51 -5.32 -21.13
CA ASP A 232 10.83 -5.15 -21.74
C ASP A 232 12.00 -5.54 -20.82
N ASP A 233 11.72 -5.98 -19.58
CA ASP A 233 12.71 -6.42 -18.59
C ASP A 233 12.26 -7.74 -17.95
N ALA A 234 12.70 -8.85 -18.54
CA ALA A 234 12.25 -10.20 -18.16
C ALA A 234 12.56 -10.55 -16.70
N GLU A 235 13.64 -10.01 -16.14
CA GLU A 235 14.03 -10.23 -14.75
C GLU A 235 13.03 -9.55 -13.81
N LYS A 236 12.71 -8.28 -14.07
CA LYS A 236 11.74 -7.53 -13.25
C LYS A 236 10.30 -7.96 -13.46
N ALA A 237 9.96 -8.45 -14.65
CA ALA A 237 8.65 -9.04 -14.92
C ALA A 237 8.41 -10.30 -14.10
N LYS A 238 9.48 -11.08 -13.87
CA LYS A 238 9.44 -12.36 -13.15
C LYS A 238 9.42 -12.17 -11.63
N HIS A 239 10.24 -11.24 -11.11
CA HIS A 239 10.37 -11.03 -9.67
C HIS A 239 9.44 -9.91 -9.18
N LEU A 240 8.43 -10.28 -8.39
CA LEU A 240 7.36 -9.37 -7.97
C LEU A 240 7.83 -8.24 -7.04
N PHE A 241 8.99 -8.42 -6.41
CA PHE A 241 9.52 -7.43 -5.49
C PHE A 241 9.86 -6.10 -6.18
N TYR A 242 10.08 -6.03 -7.49
CA TYR A 242 10.30 -4.73 -8.17
C TYR A 242 9.04 -3.88 -8.17
N THR A 243 7.90 -4.48 -8.50
CA THR A 243 6.59 -3.80 -8.47
C THR A 243 6.18 -3.48 -7.03
N GLU A 244 6.48 -4.37 -6.08
CA GLU A 244 6.28 -4.12 -4.65
C GLU A 244 7.11 -2.92 -4.15
N MET A 245 8.42 -2.88 -4.45
CA MET A 245 9.32 -1.79 -4.10
C MET A 245 8.83 -0.46 -4.70
N LEU A 246 8.28 -0.50 -5.91
CA LEU A 246 7.67 0.65 -6.55
C LEU A 246 6.46 1.16 -5.77
N LEU A 247 5.46 0.32 -5.53
CA LEU A 247 4.26 0.67 -4.75
C LEU A 247 4.62 1.17 -3.35
N PHE A 248 5.60 0.54 -2.72
CA PHE A 248 6.13 0.94 -1.42
C PHE A 248 6.74 2.34 -1.46
N SER A 249 7.56 2.65 -2.47
CA SER A 249 8.31 3.91 -2.57
C SER A 249 7.41 5.12 -2.88
N ILE A 250 6.28 4.91 -3.56
CA ILE A 250 5.37 6.00 -3.94
C ILE A 250 4.35 6.36 -2.83
N ALA A 251 4.14 5.48 -1.85
CA ALA A 251 3.02 5.55 -0.91
C ALA A 251 2.93 6.86 -0.11
N ASP A 252 4.06 7.30 0.47
CA ASP A 252 4.08 8.45 1.38
C ASP A 252 4.67 9.70 0.73
N ARG A 253 4.93 9.65 -0.59
CA ARG A 253 5.41 10.78 -1.38
C ARG A 253 4.46 11.09 -2.53
N GLU A 254 4.46 10.26 -3.56
CA GLU A 254 3.70 10.53 -4.80
C GLU A 254 2.21 10.39 -4.58
N VAL A 255 1.76 9.33 -3.90
CA VAL A 255 0.35 9.11 -3.58
C VAL A 255 -0.16 10.22 -2.65
N PHE A 256 0.62 10.58 -1.62
CA PHE A 256 0.27 11.70 -0.74
C PHE A 256 0.15 13.03 -1.50
N MET A 257 1.08 13.32 -2.40
CA MET A 257 1.02 14.50 -3.27
C MET A 257 -0.20 14.45 -4.20
N ASP A 258 -0.51 13.30 -4.78
CA ASP A 258 -1.66 13.13 -5.67
C ASP A 258 -2.98 13.36 -4.93
N ILE A 259 -3.15 12.78 -3.73
CA ILE A 259 -4.32 13.01 -2.86
C ILE A 259 -4.49 14.50 -2.56
N THR A 260 -3.43 15.15 -2.07
CA THR A 260 -3.51 16.56 -1.67
C THR A 260 -3.79 17.49 -2.84
N LEU A 261 -3.20 17.24 -4.01
CA LEU A 261 -3.47 18.00 -5.24
C LEU A 261 -4.89 17.76 -5.75
N HIS A 262 -5.38 16.52 -5.70
CA HIS A 262 -6.73 16.16 -6.10
C HIS A 262 -7.77 16.98 -5.33
N PHE A 263 -7.72 16.94 -4.00
CA PHE A 263 -8.68 17.67 -3.17
C PHE A 263 -8.48 19.18 -3.19
N SER A 264 -7.24 19.67 -3.34
CA SER A 264 -6.99 21.11 -3.53
C SER A 264 -7.63 21.65 -4.81
N ARG A 265 -7.57 20.89 -5.91
CA ARG A 265 -8.19 21.27 -7.19
C ARG A 265 -9.71 21.27 -7.10
N ILE A 266 -10.29 20.29 -6.43
CA ILE A 266 -11.74 20.27 -6.15
C ILE A 266 -12.12 21.52 -5.35
N GLY A 267 -11.36 21.83 -4.29
CA GLY A 267 -11.60 23.01 -3.46
C GLY A 267 -11.54 24.33 -4.25
N ALA A 268 -10.53 24.46 -5.12
CA ALA A 268 -10.38 25.64 -5.98
C ALA A 268 -11.53 25.76 -7.01
N THR A 269 -11.98 24.64 -7.56
CA THR A 269 -13.02 24.60 -8.60
C THR A 269 -14.41 24.87 -8.01
N LEU A 270 -14.73 24.29 -6.86
CA LEU A 270 -16.07 24.35 -6.26
C LEU A 270 -16.25 25.53 -5.31
N TYR A 271 -15.20 25.97 -4.62
CA TYR A 271 -15.30 26.93 -3.52
C TYR A 271 -14.42 28.17 -3.70
N GLY A 272 -13.77 28.34 -4.86
CA GLY A 272 -12.92 29.51 -5.14
C GLY A 272 -11.70 29.61 -4.23
N MET A 273 -11.29 28.49 -3.61
CA MET A 273 -10.14 28.46 -2.70
C MET A 273 -8.83 28.75 -3.45
N PRO A 274 -7.86 29.45 -2.82
CA PRO A 274 -6.56 29.71 -3.45
C PRO A 274 -5.87 28.42 -3.89
N ARG A 275 -5.41 28.36 -5.14
CA ARG A 275 -4.63 27.21 -5.64
C ARG A 275 -3.31 27.07 -4.86
N PRO A 276 -2.81 25.84 -4.67
CA PRO A 276 -1.53 25.63 -3.98
C PRO A 276 -0.40 26.39 -4.68
N ARG A 277 0.50 27.01 -3.89
CA ARG A 277 1.54 27.96 -4.34
C ARG A 277 2.68 27.36 -5.19
N THR A 278 2.56 26.15 -5.73
CA THR A 278 3.72 25.37 -6.21
C THR A 278 3.56 24.65 -7.56
N GLU A 279 2.61 25.02 -8.43
CA GLU A 279 2.52 24.39 -9.77
C GLU A 279 3.83 24.49 -10.60
N SER A 280 4.69 25.48 -10.31
CA SER A 280 5.99 25.67 -10.98
C SER A 280 7.10 24.71 -10.52
N SER A 281 7.01 24.09 -9.33
CA SER A 281 8.05 23.23 -8.75
C SER A 281 7.72 21.72 -8.72
N LEU A 282 6.57 21.31 -9.29
CA LEU A 282 6.16 19.91 -9.33
C LEU A 282 6.96 19.09 -10.38
N PRO A 283 7.30 17.82 -10.09
CA PRO A 283 7.90 16.92 -11.05
C PRO A 283 7.00 16.73 -12.28
N ALA A 284 7.61 16.52 -13.44
CA ALA A 284 6.92 16.43 -14.74
C ALA A 284 5.81 15.36 -14.78
N SER A 285 5.86 14.33 -13.91
CA SER A 285 4.83 13.28 -13.78
C SER A 285 3.43 13.78 -13.39
N VAL A 286 3.32 14.99 -12.82
CA VAL A 286 2.07 15.60 -12.36
C VAL A 286 1.48 16.58 -13.39
N LYS A 287 2.33 17.08 -14.31
CA LYS A 287 1.96 18.06 -15.34
C LYS A 287 1.37 17.33 -16.56
N GLY A 288 0.10 16.98 -16.51
CA GLY A 288 -0.60 16.42 -17.69
C GLY A 288 -1.83 15.57 -17.42
N ARG A 289 -2.14 15.23 -16.16
CA ARG A 289 -3.33 14.42 -15.84
C ARG A 289 -4.57 15.31 -15.72
N SER A 290 -5.21 15.59 -16.86
CA SER A 290 -6.59 16.09 -16.90
C SER A 290 -7.53 14.93 -16.57
N ILE A 291 -7.88 14.80 -15.29
CA ILE A 291 -8.87 13.83 -14.83
C ILE A 291 -10.20 14.60 -14.66
N PHE A 292 -10.95 14.76 -15.74
CA PHE A 292 -12.35 15.22 -15.65
C PHE A 292 -13.26 14.44 -16.60
N SER A 293 -14.23 13.73 -16.02
CA SER A 293 -15.67 13.89 -16.31
C SER A 293 -16.52 12.73 -15.74
N ARG A 294 -16.51 12.45 -14.42
CA ARG A 294 -17.46 11.46 -13.83
C ARG A 294 -17.66 11.48 -12.31
N ILE A 295 -17.44 12.61 -11.63
CA ILE A 295 -17.78 12.75 -10.19
C ILE A 295 -18.88 13.82 -9.96
N VAL A 296 -19.40 14.46 -11.02
CA VAL A 296 -20.24 15.66 -10.85
C VAL A 296 -21.76 15.42 -10.70
N PRO A 297 -22.41 14.29 -11.10
CA PRO A 297 -23.86 14.26 -10.91
C PRO A 297 -24.37 13.86 -9.52
N THR A 298 -23.59 13.19 -8.65
CA THR A 298 -24.18 12.61 -7.42
C THR A 298 -24.07 13.47 -6.17
N VAL A 299 -23.21 14.50 -6.17
CA VAL A 299 -23.09 15.46 -5.04
C VAL A 299 -23.97 16.71 -5.24
N CYS A 300 -24.61 16.86 -6.42
CA CYS A 300 -25.45 18.00 -6.78
C CYS A 300 -26.91 17.91 -6.29
N ASN A 301 -27.18 17.29 -5.15
CA ASN A 301 -28.48 17.37 -4.46
C ASN A 301 -28.38 18.00 -3.06
N LEU A 302 -27.38 18.86 -2.83
CA LEU A 302 -27.23 19.65 -1.60
C LEU A 302 -27.74 21.10 -1.70
N GLU A 303 -28.21 21.57 -2.85
CA GLU A 303 -28.79 22.91 -2.98
C GLU A 303 -29.98 23.17 -2.02
N PRO A 304 -30.92 22.23 -1.79
CA PRO A 304 -32.01 22.46 -0.84
C PRO A 304 -31.55 22.52 0.63
N MET A 305 -30.45 21.84 0.99
CA MET A 305 -29.90 21.89 2.36
C MET A 305 -29.09 23.16 2.62
N LEU A 306 -28.38 23.66 1.61
CA LEU A 306 -27.57 24.87 1.73
C LEU A 306 -28.42 26.15 1.74
N HIS A 307 -29.63 26.13 1.16
CA HIS A 307 -30.56 27.25 1.29
C HIS A 307 -31.09 27.40 2.73
N ASN A 308 -31.30 26.30 3.45
CA ASN A 308 -31.70 26.32 4.87
C ASN A 308 -30.56 26.72 5.83
N LEU A 309 -29.31 26.48 5.46
CA LEU A 309 -28.14 26.88 6.26
C LEU A 309 -27.74 28.34 6.06
N ARG A 310 -28.19 28.99 4.98
CA ARG A 310 -27.98 30.44 4.76
C ARG A 310 -28.93 31.33 5.56
N GLU A 311 -30.02 30.79 6.10
CA GLU A 311 -30.98 31.54 6.93
C GLU A 311 -30.72 31.42 8.44
N GLN A 312 -29.72 30.65 8.87
CA GLN A 312 -29.30 30.60 10.26
C GLN A 312 -27.96 31.31 10.42
N ASP A 313 -28.01 32.62 10.64
CA ASP A 313 -26.88 33.42 11.10
C ASP A 313 -26.35 32.86 12.42
N TRP A 314 -25.21 32.16 12.35
CA TRP A 314 -24.44 31.81 13.54
C TRP A 314 -23.76 33.07 14.06
N ASN A 315 -24.38 33.68 15.08
CA ASN A 315 -23.84 34.84 15.77
C ASN A 315 -22.61 34.44 16.62
N TRP A 316 -21.41 34.68 16.09
CA TRP A 316 -20.12 34.35 16.71
C TRP A 316 -19.73 35.26 17.90
N SER A 317 -20.61 36.12 18.39
CA SER A 317 -20.32 37.03 19.51
C SER A 317 -20.51 36.42 20.92
N MET A 318 -20.90 35.14 21.05
CA MET A 318 -21.17 34.50 22.36
C MET A 318 -20.07 33.56 22.88
N LEU A 319 -18.88 33.52 22.25
CA LEU A 319 -17.74 32.68 22.70
C LEU A 319 -16.56 33.49 23.24
N ARG A 320 -16.81 34.69 23.75
CA ARG A 320 -15.89 35.38 24.66
C ARG A 320 -16.66 35.82 25.89
N ASP A 321 -16.62 34.98 26.91
CA ASP A 321 -16.40 35.36 28.32
C ASP A 321 -15.94 34.12 29.09
#